data_AF-A0A1R2BY88-F1
#
_entry.id   AF-A0A1R2BY88-F1
#
_cell.length_a   1.000
_cell.length_b   1.000
_cell.length_c   1.000
_cell.angle_alpha   90.00
_cell.angle_beta   90.00
_cell.angle_gamma   90.00
#
_symmetry.space_group_name_H-M   'P 1'
#
loop_
_entity.id
_entity.type
_entity.pdbx_description
1 polymer ?
#
loop_
_entity_poly.entity_id
_entity_poly.type
_entity_poly.pdbx_seq_one_letter_code
_entity_poly.pdbx_strand_id
1 'polypeptide(L)'
;MIYPLLLALALAQVGPECTCDHALLGNKVCNPECDSPECDWDGKDCENSHCFCDESILGDGVCNWECVHVACGWDGGDCCENWMLYDGYCDSACYVEKFNYDNGDCAYALGQCKCPNSEIGNHKCNFHCSDHPECRNEMGDCCFKFEIGDGHCEEYCYTVNSDWDGGDCFVNPPVNCPCWELGILGDGVCNPECDNELCVHDFGDCCQPQMLGNGVCDESCNTQPLNFDGLDCVTH
;
A
#
# COMPACT_ATOMS: atom_id res chain seq x y z
N MET A 1 22.48 48.19 42.41
CA MET A 1 22.03 48.53 41.05
C MET A 1 21.50 47.24 40.44
N ILE A 2 20.18 47.06 40.49
CA ILE A 2 19.47 45.84 40.08
C ILE A 2 18.79 46.19 38.76
N TYR A 3 19.19 45.54 37.67
CA TYR A 3 18.50 45.63 36.38
C TYR A 3 17.20 44.83 36.47
N PRO A 4 16.03 45.39 36.09
CA PRO A 4 14.82 44.59 36.04
C PRO A 4 14.76 43.79 34.72
N LEU A 5 14.31 42.55 34.86
CA LEU A 5 13.87 41.66 33.79
C LEU A 5 12.90 42.37 32.85
N LEU A 6 13.18 42.33 31.54
CA LEU A 6 12.18 42.45 30.49
C LEU A 6 11.87 41.04 29.99
N LEU A 7 10.79 40.48 30.53
CA LEU A 7 10.15 39.28 30.02
C LEU A 7 9.32 39.72 28.80
N ALA A 8 9.88 39.61 27.61
CA ALA A 8 9.11 39.79 26.38
C ALA A 8 8.24 38.54 26.20
N LEU A 9 6.95 38.65 26.50
CA LEU A 9 5.95 37.72 25.96
C LEU A 9 5.92 37.93 24.45
N ALA A 10 6.41 36.95 23.70
CA ALA A 10 6.17 36.85 22.27
C ALA A 10 4.71 36.47 22.05
N LEU A 11 3.84 37.47 21.89
CA LEU A 11 2.57 37.27 21.19
C LEU A 11 2.93 37.08 19.72
N ALA A 12 2.60 35.93 19.14
CA ALA A 12 2.64 35.75 17.69
C ALA A 12 1.69 36.78 17.07
N GLN A 13 2.24 37.79 16.43
CA GLN A 13 1.46 38.84 15.77
C GLN A 13 1.21 38.38 14.34
N VAL A 14 -0.04 38.00 14.05
CA VAL A 14 -0.55 37.89 12.67
C VAL A 14 -0.26 39.22 11.97
N GLY A 15 0.21 39.16 10.72
CA GLY A 15 0.66 40.35 10.01
C GLY A 15 -0.43 41.43 9.98
N PRO A 16 -0.08 42.73 10.11
CA PRO A 16 -1.05 43.83 10.11
C PRO A 16 -1.83 44.02 8.79
N GLU A 17 -1.61 43.15 7.81
CA GLU A 17 -2.25 43.15 6.48
C GLU A 17 -3.27 42.02 6.29
N CYS A 18 -3.49 41.15 7.29
CA CYS A 18 -4.59 40.20 7.23
C CYS A 18 -5.95 40.93 7.28
N THR A 19 -6.76 40.78 6.23
CA THR A 19 -8.02 41.52 6.06
C THR A 19 -9.27 40.71 6.38
N CYS A 20 -9.11 39.44 6.76
CA CYS A 20 -10.23 38.57 7.11
C CYS A 20 -10.74 38.84 8.54
N ASP A 21 -11.90 38.27 8.90
CA ASP A 21 -12.43 38.40 10.26
C ASP A 21 -11.51 37.68 11.25
N HIS A 22 -11.04 38.40 12.28
CA HIS A 22 -10.18 37.83 13.31
C HIS A 22 -10.83 36.68 14.10
N ALA A 23 -12.15 36.53 14.07
CA ALA A 23 -12.84 35.38 14.66
C ALA A 23 -12.58 34.07 13.89
N LEU A 24 -12.10 34.17 12.66
CA LEU A 24 -11.82 33.04 11.78
C LEU A 24 -10.38 32.55 11.92
N LEU A 25 -9.44 33.46 12.13
CA LEU A 25 -8.02 33.15 12.34
C LEU A 25 -7.78 32.18 13.51
N GLY A 26 -7.17 31.03 13.24
CA GLY A 26 -6.75 30.08 14.27
C GLY A 26 -7.94 29.43 15.00
N ASN A 27 -9.11 29.36 14.36
CA ASN A 27 -10.32 28.74 14.89
C ASN A 27 -10.39 27.21 14.69
N LYS A 28 -9.34 26.61 14.12
CA LYS A 28 -9.21 25.19 13.74
C LYS A 28 -10.00 24.75 12.52
N VAL A 29 -10.47 25.69 11.70
CA VAL A 29 -11.21 25.41 10.48
C VAL A 29 -10.55 26.22 9.39
N CYS A 30 -9.97 25.57 8.38
CA CYS A 30 -9.43 26.30 7.24
C CYS A 30 -10.53 27.13 6.54
N ASN A 31 -10.50 28.44 6.78
CA ASN A 31 -11.42 29.42 6.21
C ASN A 31 -10.79 30.02 4.94
N PRO A 32 -11.40 29.81 3.75
CA PRO A 32 -10.85 30.29 2.48
C PRO A 32 -10.63 31.81 2.41
N GLU A 33 -11.35 32.58 3.25
CA GLU A 33 -11.21 34.03 3.35
C GLU A 33 -10.02 34.49 4.20
N CYS A 34 -9.43 33.58 4.99
CA CYS A 34 -8.21 33.78 5.77
C CYS A 34 -7.01 32.95 5.25
N ASP A 35 -7.20 32.17 4.19
CA ASP A 35 -6.18 31.32 3.55
C ASP A 35 -5.20 32.15 2.69
N SER A 36 -4.40 32.98 3.35
CA SER A 36 -3.37 33.79 2.71
C SER A 36 -2.10 33.89 3.56
N PRO A 37 -0.92 34.15 2.94
CA PRO A 37 0.33 34.33 3.67
C PRO A 37 0.28 35.46 4.71
N GLU A 38 -0.46 36.53 4.43
CA GLU A 38 -0.61 37.69 5.32
C GLU A 38 -1.41 37.34 6.60
N CYS A 39 -2.29 36.35 6.49
CA CYS A 39 -3.08 35.78 7.57
C CYS A 39 -2.43 34.55 8.22
N ASP A 40 -1.15 34.28 7.95
CA ASP A 40 -0.43 33.08 8.39
C ASP A 40 -1.17 31.79 8.01
N TRP A 41 -1.79 31.77 6.83
CA TRP A 41 -2.63 30.66 6.36
C TRP A 41 -3.74 30.31 7.36
N ASP A 42 -4.59 31.30 7.62
CA ASP A 42 -5.67 31.23 8.61
C ASP A 42 -5.19 30.94 10.04
N GLY A 43 -4.14 31.65 10.49
CA GLY A 43 -3.52 31.35 11.79
C GLY A 43 -2.94 29.94 11.87
N LYS A 44 -2.52 29.41 10.70
CA LYS A 44 -2.04 28.05 10.41
C LYS A 44 -3.12 26.99 10.30
N ASP A 45 -4.39 27.38 10.23
CA ASP A 45 -5.49 26.45 10.03
C ASP A 45 -5.56 25.88 8.60
N CYS A 46 -5.02 26.61 7.63
CA CYS A 46 -4.93 26.18 6.22
C CYS A 46 -3.53 25.70 5.80
N GLU A 47 -2.52 25.83 6.69
CA GLU A 47 -1.21 25.27 6.40
C GLU A 47 -1.32 23.73 6.56
N ASN A 48 -1.07 22.97 5.49
CA ASN A 48 -1.10 21.49 5.35
C ASN A 48 -0.24 20.70 6.38
N SER A 49 0.18 21.35 7.46
CA SER A 49 1.10 20.88 8.49
C SER A 49 0.41 20.48 9.79
N HIS A 50 -0.87 20.87 10.00
CA HIS A 50 -1.58 20.60 11.25
C HIS A 50 -2.84 19.75 11.05
N CYS A 51 -2.92 18.66 11.81
CA CYS A 51 -4.10 17.82 11.91
C CYS A 51 -5.17 18.53 12.78
N PHE A 52 -6.30 18.93 12.19
CA PHE A 52 -7.41 19.58 12.90
C PHE A 52 -8.49 18.58 13.29
N CYS A 53 -8.07 17.47 13.89
CA CYS A 53 -8.95 16.47 14.45
C CYS A 53 -8.86 16.40 15.96
N ASP A 54 -9.96 15.94 16.57
CA ASP A 54 -9.91 15.56 17.97
C ASP A 54 -8.94 14.37 18.10
N GLU A 55 -7.93 14.50 18.95
CA GLU A 55 -6.94 13.44 19.17
C GLU A 55 -7.59 12.13 19.68
N SER A 56 -8.82 12.19 20.18
CA SER A 56 -9.56 11.00 20.62
C SER A 56 -10.20 10.19 19.50
N ILE A 57 -10.38 10.75 18.30
CA ILE A 57 -10.93 10.05 17.14
C ILE A 57 -9.85 9.70 16.11
N LEU A 58 -8.70 10.36 16.18
CA LEU A 58 -7.59 10.11 15.26
C LEU A 58 -6.94 8.74 15.53
N GLY A 59 -6.99 7.82 14.57
CA GLY A 59 -6.37 6.51 14.75
C GLY A 59 -7.14 5.60 15.74
N ASP A 60 -8.44 5.83 15.93
CA ASP A 60 -9.31 5.08 16.84
C ASP A 60 -9.84 3.74 16.28
N GLY A 61 -9.51 3.43 15.03
CA GLY A 61 -9.93 2.24 14.28
C GLY A 61 -11.24 2.41 13.53
N VAL A 62 -11.81 3.62 13.48
CA VAL A 62 -13.00 3.97 12.69
C VAL A 62 -12.61 5.00 11.66
N CYS A 63 -13.04 4.82 10.41
CA CYS A 63 -12.82 5.85 9.38
C CYS A 63 -13.72 7.08 9.62
N ASN A 64 -13.17 8.12 10.24
CA ASN A 64 -13.78 9.41 10.50
C ASN A 64 -13.49 10.37 9.34
N TRP A 65 -14.46 10.53 8.44
CA TRP A 65 -14.32 11.35 7.23
C TRP A 65 -13.88 12.81 7.45
N GLU A 66 -14.09 13.36 8.65
CA GLU A 66 -13.60 14.70 9.02
C GLU A 66 -12.08 14.75 9.25
N CYS A 67 -11.43 13.61 9.42
CA CYS A 67 -10.00 13.44 9.64
C CYS A 67 -9.22 12.87 8.44
N VAL A 68 -9.91 12.66 7.32
CA VAL A 68 -9.35 12.07 6.10
C VAL A 68 -8.63 13.13 5.28
N HIS A 69 -7.51 13.59 5.80
CA HIS A 69 -6.61 14.51 5.09
C HIS A 69 -5.15 14.25 5.43
N VAL A 70 -4.25 14.70 4.54
CA VAL A 70 -2.81 14.41 4.61
C VAL A 70 -2.16 14.82 5.94
N ALA A 71 -2.55 15.98 6.51
CA ALA A 71 -1.99 16.47 7.76
C ALA A 71 -2.38 15.62 8.99
N CYS A 72 -3.49 14.89 8.91
CA CYS A 72 -3.93 13.90 9.90
C CYS A 72 -3.47 12.47 9.60
N GLY A 73 -2.62 12.28 8.57
CA GLY A 73 -2.26 10.93 8.12
C GLY A 73 -3.49 10.12 7.72
N TRP A 74 -4.50 10.77 7.12
CA TRP A 74 -5.73 10.13 6.66
C TRP A 74 -6.46 9.39 7.78
N ASP A 75 -6.80 10.14 8.82
CA ASP A 75 -7.38 9.64 10.06
C ASP A 75 -6.50 8.61 10.79
N GLY A 76 -5.20 8.89 10.90
CA GLY A 76 -4.24 7.92 11.44
C GLY A 76 -4.16 6.61 10.64
N GLY A 77 -4.64 6.63 9.38
CA GLY A 77 -4.74 5.49 8.48
C GLY A 77 -5.98 4.61 8.71
N ASP A 78 -6.96 5.02 9.50
CA ASP A 78 -8.14 4.17 9.78
C ASP A 78 -9.09 4.00 8.59
N CYS A 79 -8.94 4.84 7.57
CA CYS A 79 -9.64 4.72 6.30
C CYS A 79 -8.91 3.85 5.28
N CYS A 80 -7.78 3.24 5.65
CA CYS A 80 -7.10 2.26 4.83
C CYS A 80 -7.76 0.88 5.01
N GLU A 81 -8.35 0.35 3.93
CA GLU A 81 -8.93 -1.00 3.92
C GLU A 81 -7.95 -2.02 3.32
N ASN A 82 -8.03 -3.28 3.75
CA ASN A 82 -7.11 -4.33 3.29
C ASN A 82 -7.06 -4.53 1.77
N TRP A 83 -8.14 -4.21 1.05
CA TRP A 83 -8.18 -4.37 -0.41
C TRP A 83 -7.52 -3.22 -1.16
N MET A 84 -7.25 -2.08 -0.49
CA MET A 84 -6.50 -0.95 -1.02
C MET A 84 -4.99 -1.21 -0.95
N LEU A 85 -4.56 -1.94 0.09
CA LEU A 85 -3.15 -2.28 0.25
C LEU A 85 -2.67 -3.14 -0.90
N TYR A 86 -1.68 -2.62 -1.63
CA TYR A 86 -0.98 -3.38 -2.66
C TYR A 86 -1.87 -3.77 -3.86
N ASP A 87 -2.82 -2.91 -4.20
CA ASP A 87 -3.73 -3.11 -5.33
C ASP A 87 -3.19 -2.52 -6.66
N GLY A 88 -2.00 -1.91 -6.62
CA GLY A 88 -1.31 -1.28 -7.73
C GLY A 88 -1.67 0.20 -7.93
N TYR A 89 -2.56 0.76 -7.12
CA TYR A 89 -2.91 2.17 -7.09
C TYR A 89 -2.31 2.81 -5.85
N CYS A 90 -1.83 4.07 -5.96
CA CYS A 90 -1.44 4.80 -4.77
C CYS A 90 -2.68 5.33 -4.05
N ASP A 91 -3.13 4.58 -3.06
CA ASP A 91 -4.18 4.95 -2.14
C ASP A 91 -3.64 5.82 -1.02
N SER A 92 -3.93 7.11 -1.15
CA SER A 92 -3.44 8.10 -0.19
C SER A 92 -3.87 7.78 1.24
N ALA A 93 -5.05 7.18 1.44
CA ALA A 93 -5.53 6.75 2.76
C ALA A 93 -4.63 5.70 3.44
N CYS A 94 -3.94 4.88 2.64
CA CYS A 94 -3.00 3.87 3.08
C CYS A 94 -1.55 4.37 3.12
N TYR A 95 -1.29 5.61 2.67
CA TYR A 95 0.04 6.22 2.67
C TYR A 95 0.48 6.71 4.06
N VAL A 96 0.63 5.77 5.00
CA VAL A 96 1.20 6.01 6.33
C VAL A 96 2.15 4.86 6.72
N GLU A 97 3.08 5.13 7.65
CA GLU A 97 4.09 4.16 8.08
C GLU A 97 3.47 2.85 8.61
N LYS A 98 2.31 2.94 9.30
CA LYS A 98 1.53 1.79 9.80
C LYS A 98 1.21 0.75 8.71
N PHE A 99 1.06 1.20 7.46
CA PHE A 99 0.70 0.39 6.31
C PHE A 99 1.83 0.31 5.28
N ASN A 100 3.07 0.57 5.70
CA ASN A 100 4.23 0.55 4.82
C ASN A 100 4.03 1.40 3.55
N TYR A 101 3.41 2.58 3.73
CA TYR A 101 3.16 3.53 2.65
C TYR A 101 2.37 2.93 1.49
N ASP A 102 1.18 2.43 1.82
CA ASP A 102 0.30 1.72 0.91
C ASP A 102 0.94 0.45 0.35
N ASN A 103 1.58 -0.28 1.26
CA ASN A 103 2.43 -1.41 0.96
C ASN A 103 3.32 -1.14 -0.26
N GLY A 104 3.84 0.09 -0.37
CA GLY A 104 4.74 0.61 -1.41
C GLY A 104 4.14 0.97 -2.78
N ASP A 105 2.82 0.94 -2.97
CA ASP A 105 2.19 1.41 -4.24
C ASP A 105 2.38 2.92 -4.44
N CYS A 106 2.45 3.66 -3.33
CA CYS A 106 2.72 5.09 -3.32
C CYS A 106 4.21 5.47 -3.45
N ALA A 107 5.13 4.50 -3.47
CA ALA A 107 6.57 4.78 -3.65
C ALA A 107 6.83 5.52 -4.99
N TYR A 108 5.98 5.28 -5.99
CA TYR A 108 6.00 5.98 -7.26
C TYR A 108 5.44 7.41 -7.17
N ALA A 109 4.26 7.60 -6.56
CA ALA A 109 3.52 8.86 -6.58
C ALA A 109 4.26 10.05 -5.94
N LEU A 110 5.25 9.75 -5.08
CA LEU A 110 6.07 10.75 -4.38
C LEU A 110 7.48 10.88 -4.95
N GLY A 111 7.74 10.28 -6.11
CA GLY A 111 9.01 10.38 -6.81
C GLY A 111 10.18 9.75 -6.05
N GLN A 112 9.90 8.80 -5.16
CA GLN A 112 10.95 8.05 -4.48
C GLN A 112 11.61 7.08 -5.46
N CYS A 113 10.81 6.44 -6.33
CA CYS A 113 11.30 5.64 -7.45
C CYS A 113 11.78 6.51 -8.63
N LYS A 114 13.02 6.29 -9.10
CA LYS A 114 13.66 7.05 -10.20
C LYS A 114 13.33 6.54 -11.60
N CYS A 115 12.40 5.61 -11.71
CA CYS A 115 12.02 4.97 -12.96
C CYS A 115 10.84 5.66 -13.65
N PRO A 116 10.82 5.70 -14.99
CA PRO A 116 9.64 6.15 -15.74
C PRO A 116 8.42 5.29 -15.40
N ASN A 117 7.25 5.90 -15.20
CA ASN A 117 6.01 5.17 -14.86
C ASN A 117 5.64 4.12 -15.88
N SER A 118 5.99 4.37 -17.15
CA SER A 118 5.69 3.45 -18.25
C SER A 118 6.48 2.14 -18.16
N GLU A 119 7.43 2.05 -17.23
CA GLU A 119 8.43 1.00 -17.08
C GLU A 119 8.34 0.29 -15.71
N ILE A 120 7.27 0.52 -14.96
CA ILE A 120 7.02 -0.13 -13.65
C ILE A 120 5.64 -0.80 -13.71
N GLY A 121 5.53 -2.05 -13.25
CA GLY A 121 4.27 -2.82 -13.26
C GLY A 121 3.67 -3.03 -14.66
N ASN A 122 4.50 -2.92 -15.71
CA ASN A 122 4.13 -3.09 -17.10
C ASN A 122 4.38 -4.52 -17.63
N HIS A 123 4.68 -5.46 -16.74
CA HIS A 123 5.01 -6.86 -17.02
C HIS A 123 6.27 -7.05 -17.87
N LYS A 124 7.18 -6.07 -17.85
CA LYS A 124 8.47 -6.15 -18.55
C LYS A 124 9.58 -5.69 -17.63
N CYS A 125 10.51 -6.60 -17.36
CA CYS A 125 11.73 -6.23 -16.68
C CYS A 125 12.58 -5.22 -17.48
N ASN A 126 12.63 -3.95 -17.06
CA ASN A 126 13.53 -2.94 -17.57
C ASN A 126 14.76 -2.86 -16.65
N PHE A 127 15.87 -3.46 -17.10
CA PHE A 127 17.11 -3.62 -16.33
C PHE A 127 17.77 -2.35 -15.74
N HIS A 128 17.34 -1.15 -16.16
CA HIS A 128 17.82 0.10 -15.59
C HIS A 128 16.97 0.57 -14.39
N CYS A 129 15.94 -0.20 -14.06
CA CYS A 129 14.99 -0.04 -12.97
C CYS A 129 14.99 -1.22 -12.01
N SER A 130 15.65 -2.32 -12.39
CA SER A 130 15.84 -3.53 -11.58
C SER A 130 16.87 -3.38 -10.45
N ASP A 131 17.64 -2.30 -10.41
CA ASP A 131 18.63 -2.00 -9.37
C ASP A 131 18.17 -0.89 -8.42
N HIS A 132 16.91 -0.46 -8.56
CA HIS A 132 16.26 0.52 -7.71
C HIS A 132 15.35 -0.19 -6.69
N PRO A 133 15.84 -0.54 -5.49
CA PRO A 133 15.05 -1.20 -4.45
C PRO A 133 13.87 -0.35 -3.99
N GLU A 134 13.96 0.98 -4.09
CA GLU A 134 12.83 1.91 -3.89
C GLU A 134 11.69 1.72 -4.89
N CYS A 135 11.93 1.03 -6.01
CA CYS A 135 10.95 0.67 -7.02
C CYS A 135 10.51 -0.80 -6.92
N ARG A 136 10.99 -1.54 -5.89
CA ARG A 136 10.77 -2.99 -5.68
C ARG A 136 10.87 -3.81 -6.96
N ASN A 137 12.00 -3.63 -7.66
CA ASN A 137 12.30 -4.31 -8.93
C ASN A 137 11.12 -4.23 -9.92
N GLU A 138 10.63 -3.01 -10.12
CA GLU A 138 9.51 -2.68 -11.00
C GLU A 138 8.17 -3.29 -10.57
N MET A 139 7.89 -3.27 -9.26
CA MET A 139 6.71 -3.92 -8.68
C MET A 139 6.62 -5.40 -9.10
N GLY A 140 7.76 -6.10 -9.11
CA GLY A 140 7.84 -7.51 -9.45
C GLY A 140 8.01 -7.84 -10.92
N ASP A 141 8.01 -6.87 -11.85
CA ASP A 141 8.23 -7.16 -13.28
C ASP A 141 9.63 -7.73 -13.56
N CYS A 142 10.60 -7.44 -12.68
CA CYS A 142 11.95 -8.00 -12.73
C CYS A 142 12.14 -9.22 -11.84
N CYS A 143 11.07 -9.83 -11.35
CA CYS A 143 11.15 -11.14 -10.73
C CYS A 143 11.45 -12.18 -11.82
N PHE A 144 12.62 -12.85 -11.73
CA PHE A 144 12.95 -13.86 -12.72
C PHE A 144 12.15 -15.13 -12.44
N LYS A 145 11.70 -15.81 -13.51
CA LYS A 145 10.97 -17.10 -13.40
C LYS A 145 11.68 -18.20 -12.62
N PHE A 146 12.98 -18.08 -12.34
CA PHE A 146 13.72 -19.06 -11.55
C PHE A 146 13.78 -18.71 -10.06
N GLU A 147 13.35 -17.50 -9.69
CA GLU A 147 13.27 -16.99 -8.31
C GLU A 147 11.85 -17.26 -7.76
N ILE A 148 10.81 -17.13 -8.59
CA ILE A 148 9.43 -17.48 -8.23
C ILE A 148 9.31 -18.96 -7.82
N GLY A 149 8.93 -19.23 -6.57
CA GLY A 149 8.68 -20.59 -6.06
C GLY A 149 9.97 -21.41 -5.88
N ASP A 150 11.12 -20.75 -5.66
CA ASP A 150 12.41 -21.38 -5.47
C ASP A 150 12.69 -21.82 -4.02
N GLY A 151 11.77 -21.51 -3.09
CA GLY A 151 11.86 -21.81 -1.67
C GLY A 151 12.56 -20.71 -0.84
N HIS A 152 12.93 -19.60 -1.46
CA HIS A 152 13.48 -18.41 -0.82
C HIS A 152 12.53 -17.23 -1.03
N CYS A 153 12.24 -16.49 0.04
CA CYS A 153 11.45 -15.28 -0.09
C CYS A 153 12.31 -14.13 -0.64
N GLU A 154 12.08 -13.80 -1.91
CA GLU A 154 12.43 -12.56 -2.56
C GLU A 154 11.33 -11.51 -2.34
N GLU A 155 11.55 -10.60 -1.39
CA GLU A 155 10.60 -9.53 -1.04
C GLU A 155 10.18 -8.66 -2.26
N TYR A 156 11.03 -8.60 -3.29
CA TYR A 156 10.73 -7.89 -4.54
C TYR A 156 9.90 -8.72 -5.55
N CYS A 157 9.82 -10.03 -5.36
CA CYS A 157 8.94 -10.96 -6.07
C CYS A 157 7.61 -11.17 -5.34
N TYR A 158 7.45 -10.63 -4.13
CA TYR A 158 6.19 -10.72 -3.37
C TYR A 158 5.10 -9.81 -3.96
N THR A 159 4.70 -10.09 -5.20
CA THR A 159 3.78 -9.27 -6.00
C THR A 159 2.67 -10.13 -6.58
N VAL A 160 1.47 -9.55 -6.80
CA VAL A 160 0.37 -10.28 -7.45
C VAL A 160 0.74 -10.75 -8.86
N ASN A 161 1.64 -10.03 -9.56
CA ASN A 161 2.13 -10.40 -10.89
C ASN A 161 3.14 -11.57 -10.87
N SER A 162 3.68 -11.88 -9.70
CA SER A 162 4.69 -12.91 -9.47
C SER A 162 4.18 -14.00 -8.53
N ASP A 163 2.85 -14.11 -8.38
CA ASP A 163 2.18 -15.06 -7.51
C ASP A 163 2.75 -15.07 -6.08
N TRP A 164 3.07 -13.87 -5.56
CA TRP A 164 3.64 -13.69 -4.22
C TRP A 164 4.94 -14.46 -4.02
N ASP A 165 5.80 -14.40 -5.04
CA ASP A 165 7.04 -15.16 -5.13
C ASP A 165 6.82 -16.67 -5.20
N GLY A 166 5.81 -17.08 -5.97
CA GLY A 166 5.35 -18.49 -5.96
C GLY A 166 4.88 -18.96 -4.58
N GLY A 167 4.58 -18.01 -3.69
CA GLY A 167 4.20 -18.27 -2.31
C GLY A 167 5.34 -18.34 -1.30
N ASP A 168 6.61 -18.17 -1.71
CA ASP A 168 7.78 -18.25 -0.83
C ASP A 168 7.79 -17.17 0.26
N CYS A 169 7.17 -16.02 -0.01
CA CYS A 169 7.13 -14.88 0.89
C CYS A 169 5.94 -14.84 1.87
N PHE A 170 5.06 -15.86 1.88
CA PHE A 170 4.03 -15.96 2.91
C PHE A 170 4.62 -16.34 4.28
N VAL A 171 5.09 -15.33 5.01
CA VAL A 171 5.69 -15.44 6.37
C VAL A 171 4.72 -15.91 7.47
N ASN A 172 3.44 -16.05 7.17
CA ASN A 172 2.53 -16.80 8.03
C ASN A 172 2.21 -18.13 7.36
N PRO A 173 2.89 -19.23 7.72
CA PRO A 173 2.44 -20.56 7.34
C PRO A 173 0.95 -20.67 7.65
N PRO A 174 0.16 -21.33 6.79
CA PRO A 174 -1.17 -21.76 7.20
C PRO A 174 -1.02 -22.51 8.52
N VAL A 175 -1.56 -21.96 9.60
CA VAL A 175 -1.27 -22.44 10.95
C VAL A 175 -1.69 -23.90 11.05
N ASN A 176 -0.73 -24.80 11.24
CA ASN A 176 -0.87 -26.26 11.25
C ASN A 176 -0.97 -26.99 9.89
N CYS A 177 -0.58 -26.38 8.75
CA CYS A 177 -0.42 -27.15 7.52
C CYS A 177 0.85 -28.03 7.60
N PRO A 178 0.74 -29.38 7.53
CA PRO A 178 1.90 -30.27 7.61
C PRO A 178 2.85 -30.16 6.42
N CYS A 179 2.36 -29.63 5.29
CA CYS A 179 3.12 -29.48 4.05
C CYS A 179 4.11 -28.32 4.07
N TRP A 180 3.90 -27.33 4.95
CA TRP A 180 4.79 -26.18 5.07
C TRP A 180 6.22 -26.57 5.42
N GLU A 181 6.39 -27.41 6.45
CA GLU A 181 7.71 -27.88 6.90
C GLU A 181 8.41 -28.80 5.88
N LEU A 182 7.67 -29.26 4.86
CA LEU A 182 8.19 -30.06 3.76
C LEU A 182 8.62 -29.21 2.56
N GLY A 183 8.23 -27.93 2.50
CA GLY A 183 8.54 -27.04 1.38
C GLY A 183 7.88 -27.46 0.07
N ILE A 184 6.66 -28.01 0.14
CA ILE A 184 5.91 -28.52 -1.01
C ILE A 184 4.59 -27.75 -1.24
N LEU A 185 4.41 -26.60 -0.58
CA LEU A 185 3.27 -25.72 -0.86
C LEU A 185 3.70 -24.71 -1.92
N GLY A 186 2.93 -24.57 -3.00
CA GLY A 186 3.24 -23.58 -4.04
C GLY A 186 4.48 -23.96 -4.87
N ASP A 187 4.88 -25.23 -4.87
CA ASP A 187 6.05 -25.71 -5.61
C ASP A 187 5.78 -25.93 -7.11
N GLY A 188 4.58 -25.55 -7.58
CA GLY A 188 4.12 -25.73 -8.95
C GLY A 188 3.71 -27.16 -9.27
N VAL A 189 3.68 -28.05 -8.28
CA VAL A 189 3.27 -29.45 -8.42
C VAL A 189 2.08 -29.71 -7.51
N CYS A 190 0.94 -30.08 -8.07
CA CYS A 190 -0.19 -30.47 -7.24
C CYS A 190 0.14 -31.67 -6.33
N ASN A 191 0.21 -31.40 -5.03
CA ASN A 191 0.43 -32.31 -3.91
C ASN A 191 -0.92 -32.59 -3.22
N PRO A 192 -1.57 -33.75 -3.48
CA PRO A 192 -2.92 -34.02 -3.00
C PRO A 192 -3.08 -34.01 -1.47
N GLU A 193 -2.01 -34.29 -0.72
CA GLU A 193 -1.96 -34.15 0.74
C GLU A 193 -2.05 -32.69 1.23
N CYS A 194 -1.73 -31.74 0.36
CA CYS A 194 -1.70 -30.30 0.60
C CYS A 194 -2.91 -29.59 -0.03
N ASP A 195 -3.67 -30.28 -0.89
CA ASP A 195 -4.94 -29.79 -1.47
C ASP A 195 -6.09 -29.80 -0.45
N ASN A 196 -6.03 -28.89 0.52
CA ASN A 196 -7.09 -28.69 1.50
C ASN A 196 -7.09 -27.25 2.02
N GLU A 197 -8.22 -26.80 2.58
CA GLU A 197 -8.37 -25.42 3.08
C GLU A 197 -7.32 -25.03 4.13
N LEU A 198 -6.87 -25.99 4.97
CA LEU A 198 -5.84 -25.73 5.98
C LEU A 198 -4.49 -25.40 5.34
N CYS A 199 -4.21 -25.94 4.17
CA CYS A 199 -3.01 -25.71 3.37
C CYS A 199 -3.29 -24.80 2.16
N VAL A 200 -4.43 -24.10 2.17
CA VAL A 200 -4.87 -23.18 1.12
C VAL A 200 -4.80 -23.82 -0.28
N HIS A 201 -5.27 -25.08 -0.37
CA HIS A 201 -5.34 -25.84 -1.63
C HIS A 201 -4.00 -25.93 -2.36
N ASP A 202 -2.95 -26.28 -1.63
CA ASP A 202 -1.59 -26.38 -2.15
C ASP A 202 -1.13 -25.08 -2.82
N PHE A 203 -1.55 -23.95 -2.25
CA PHE A 203 -1.31 -22.61 -2.79
C PHE A 203 -1.76 -22.42 -4.25
N GLY A 204 -2.74 -23.21 -4.71
CA GLY A 204 -3.29 -23.11 -6.06
C GLY A 204 -2.63 -24.04 -7.08
N ASP A 205 -1.62 -24.82 -6.69
CA ASP A 205 -0.99 -25.82 -7.54
C ASP A 205 -1.97 -26.94 -7.94
N CYS A 206 -3.00 -27.16 -7.13
CA CYS A 206 -4.08 -28.10 -7.41
C CYS A 206 -5.32 -27.40 -7.98
N CYS A 207 -5.77 -27.90 -9.14
CA CYS A 207 -6.96 -27.38 -9.81
C CYS A 207 -8.23 -27.52 -8.96
N GLN A 208 -8.90 -26.40 -8.71
CA GLN A 208 -10.17 -26.36 -7.99
C GLN A 208 -11.38 -26.25 -8.93
N PRO A 209 -12.57 -26.76 -8.54
CA PRO A 209 -13.77 -26.69 -9.39
C PRO A 209 -14.17 -25.27 -9.81
N GLN A 210 -13.88 -24.25 -9.00
CA GLN A 210 -14.16 -22.85 -9.30
C GLN A 210 -13.19 -22.20 -10.29
N MET A 211 -12.05 -22.84 -10.57
CA MET A 211 -11.04 -22.36 -11.51
C MET A 211 -11.46 -22.70 -12.95
N LEU A 212 -12.07 -23.86 -13.15
CA LEU A 212 -12.52 -24.33 -14.46
C LEU A 212 -13.56 -23.43 -15.14
N GLY A 213 -13.17 -22.79 -16.25
CA GLY A 213 -14.10 -22.02 -17.08
C GLY A 213 -14.53 -20.69 -16.45
N ASN A 214 -13.68 -20.12 -15.60
CA ASN A 214 -13.90 -18.85 -14.92
C ASN A 214 -13.54 -17.62 -15.79
N GLY A 215 -12.93 -17.83 -16.96
CA GLY A 215 -12.48 -16.80 -17.89
C GLY A 215 -11.06 -16.28 -17.67
N VAL A 216 -10.29 -16.92 -16.79
CA VAL A 216 -8.87 -16.70 -16.49
C VAL A 216 -8.14 -18.00 -16.79
N CYS A 217 -6.95 -17.94 -17.39
CA CYS A 217 -6.18 -19.16 -17.62
C CYS A 217 -5.46 -19.60 -16.34
N ASP A 218 -5.96 -20.65 -15.71
CA ASP A 218 -5.40 -21.31 -14.53
C ASP A 218 -4.51 -22.50 -14.96
N GLU A 219 -3.19 -22.34 -14.89
CA GLU A 219 -2.23 -23.34 -15.38
C GLU A 219 -2.35 -24.70 -14.67
N SER A 220 -2.71 -24.70 -13.38
CA SER A 220 -2.97 -25.95 -12.62
C SER A 220 -4.16 -26.75 -13.17
N CYS A 221 -5.10 -26.08 -13.87
CA CYS A 221 -6.26 -26.68 -14.52
C CYS A 221 -6.05 -26.94 -16.04
N ASN A 222 -4.93 -26.49 -16.61
CA ASN A 222 -4.65 -26.51 -18.05
C ASN A 222 -4.24 -27.90 -18.59
N THR A 223 -5.05 -28.92 -18.31
CA THR A 223 -4.82 -30.29 -18.74
C THR A 223 -5.94 -30.79 -19.64
N GLN A 224 -5.62 -31.71 -20.55
CA GLN A 224 -6.61 -32.28 -21.48
C GLN A 224 -7.84 -32.91 -20.76
N PRO A 225 -7.69 -33.65 -19.64
CA PRO A 225 -8.85 -34.18 -18.90
C PRO A 225 -9.79 -33.12 -18.33
N LEU A 226 -9.28 -31.94 -18.02
CA LEU A 226 -10.01 -30.80 -17.49
C LEU A 226 -10.43 -29.80 -18.59
N ASN A 227 -10.33 -30.23 -19.86
CA ASN A 227 -10.67 -29.45 -21.03
C ASN A 227 -9.87 -28.14 -21.13
N PHE A 228 -8.58 -28.18 -20.76
CA PHE A 228 -7.67 -27.03 -20.78
C PHE A 228 -8.24 -25.84 -20.02
N ASP A 229 -8.51 -26.08 -18.74
CA ASP A 229 -9.12 -25.11 -17.84
C ASP A 229 -10.47 -24.57 -18.34
N GLY A 230 -11.41 -25.47 -18.67
CA GLY A 230 -12.70 -25.05 -19.20
C GLY A 230 -12.64 -24.29 -20.54
N LEU A 231 -11.49 -24.36 -21.25
CA LEU A 231 -11.10 -23.63 -22.46
C LEU A 231 -10.50 -22.24 -22.24
N ASP A 232 -10.31 -21.79 -21.00
CA ASP A 232 -9.82 -20.43 -20.71
C ASP A 232 -8.37 -20.21 -21.19
N CYS A 233 -7.54 -21.25 -21.14
CA CYS A 233 -6.15 -21.21 -21.63
C CYS A 233 -5.98 -21.37 -23.15
N VAL A 234 -7.07 -21.62 -23.90
CA VAL A 234 -7.00 -21.90 -25.35
C VAL A 234 -7.32 -20.66 -26.18
N THR A 235 -7.79 -19.58 -25.53
CA THR A 235 -8.26 -18.35 -26.19
C THR A 235 -7.26 -17.20 -26.23
N HIS A 236 -6.03 -17.40 -25.73
CA HIS A 236 -4.97 -16.38 -25.68
C HIS A 236 -3.82 -16.63 -26.65
#